data_AF-A0A1Z2TLN8-F1
#
_entry.id   AF-A0A1Z2TLN8-F1
#
_cell.length_a   1.000
_cell.length_b   1.000
_cell.length_c   1.000
_cell.angle_alpha   90.00
_cell.angle_beta   90.00
_cell.angle_gamma   90.00
#
_symmetry.space_group_name_H-M   'P 1'
#
loop_
_entity.id
_entity.type
_entity.pdbx_description
1 polymer ?
#
loop_
_entity_poly.entity_id
_entity_poly.type
_entity_poly.pdbx_seq_one_letter_code
_entity_poly.pdbx_strand_id
1 'polypeptide(L)'
;MKVEDQIVFTAHHGSWKVADRLIDMEDEKVAHFLASISNTVNAKIPEYLTEVMNVAGIMSLAEEIGKKDLSDAIVALKSPGTARKLGALVFEEDKKLRKHLVDVAKAVLVREVLSKKAPVEYPEEPLSEVRIVFPYNEDHVNFTAFHLSAEHGKWRAVRRLIIDDKTPMADVARLLASINESIALKLPVYAGIDLKGIDAWFGEFKKVKKAGIPAVVEKYKHFPAENYAPDPFQEHAKVYALRKALEKIGLPLDVPAKSLEKYLEKK
;
A
#
# COMPACT_ATOMS: atom_id res chain seq x y z
N MET A 1 29.13 22.28 -0.55
CA MET A 1 27.78 21.69 -0.43
C MET A 1 27.40 21.02 -1.76
N LYS A 2 27.47 19.69 -1.81
CA LYS A 2 26.63 18.82 -2.64
C LYS A 2 26.23 17.70 -1.68
N VAL A 3 25.03 17.79 -1.10
CA VAL A 3 24.46 16.74 -0.25
C VAL A 3 23.31 16.16 -1.05
N GLU A 4 23.47 14.96 -1.59
CA GLU A 4 22.45 14.11 -2.22
C GLU A 4 23.21 12.83 -2.59
N ASP A 5 22.94 11.68 -1.97
CA ASP A 5 21.71 10.92 -2.16
C ASP A 5 20.99 10.57 -0.85
N GLN A 6 19.66 10.46 -0.87
CA GLN A 6 18.88 10.24 0.35
C GLN A 6 17.76 9.24 0.11
N ILE A 7 17.54 8.31 1.02
CA ILE A 7 16.24 7.69 1.26
C ILE A 7 16.21 7.49 2.77
N VAL A 8 15.29 8.15 3.46
CA VAL A 8 15.21 8.16 4.92
C VAL A 8 13.76 8.11 5.33
N PHE A 9 13.40 7.16 6.19
CA PHE A 9 12.08 7.03 6.76
C PHE A 9 12.19 7.00 8.27
N THR A 10 11.46 7.88 8.94
CA THR A 10 11.36 7.91 10.40
C THR A 10 9.90 8.05 10.82
N ALA A 11 9.54 7.36 11.88
CA ALA A 11 8.25 7.46 12.54
C ALA A 11 8.46 7.44 14.05
N HIS A 12 7.94 8.46 14.72
CA HIS A 12 7.87 8.57 16.17
C HIS A 12 6.44 8.96 16.52
N HIS A 13 5.66 8.03 17.05
CA HIS A 13 4.32 8.35 17.53
C HIS A 13 3.94 7.41 18.67
N GLY A 14 3.86 7.94 19.89
CA GLY A 14 3.66 7.14 21.09
C GLY A 14 4.72 6.03 21.23
N SER A 15 4.27 4.76 21.22
CA SER A 15 5.15 3.59 21.31
C SER A 15 5.76 3.16 19.97
N TRP A 16 5.27 3.67 18.84
CA TRP A 16 5.83 3.35 17.53
C TRP A 16 7.05 4.22 17.25
N LYS A 17 8.23 3.57 17.22
CA LYS A 17 9.53 4.22 17.00
C LYS A 17 10.33 3.43 15.99
N VAL A 18 10.54 4.01 14.81
CA VAL A 18 11.35 3.45 13.74
C VAL A 18 12.13 4.59 13.09
N ALA A 19 13.42 4.40 12.85
CA ALA A 19 14.22 5.40 12.15
C ALA A 19 15.34 4.73 11.39
N ASP A 20 15.31 4.82 10.05
CA ASP A 20 16.34 4.21 9.22
C ASP A 20 16.68 5.08 8.00
N ARG A 21 17.91 4.92 7.51
CA ARG A 21 18.46 5.60 6.33
C ARG A 21 19.23 4.59 5.52
N LEU A 22 18.94 4.56 4.23
CA LEU A 22 19.78 3.86 3.28
C LEU A 22 21.11 4.61 3.09
N ILE A 23 22.22 3.90 3.25
CA ILE A 23 23.58 4.42 3.07
C ILE A 23 24.07 4.16 1.65
N ASP A 24 23.75 2.99 1.10
CA ASP A 24 24.21 2.52 -0.20
C ASP A 24 23.09 2.59 -1.24
N MET A 25 23.33 3.35 -2.32
CA MET A 25 22.32 3.75 -3.29
C MET A 25 22.33 2.90 -4.55
N GLU A 26 22.92 1.70 -4.51
CA GLU A 26 22.70 0.70 -5.56
C GLU A 26 21.21 0.40 -5.74
N ASP A 27 20.75 0.37 -6.99
CA ASP A 27 19.33 0.22 -7.35
C ASP A 27 18.65 -0.96 -6.65
N GLU A 28 19.35 -2.10 -6.53
CA GLU A 28 18.85 -3.27 -5.82
C GLU A 28 18.56 -2.96 -4.34
N LYS A 29 19.52 -2.35 -3.65
CA LYS A 29 19.39 -1.96 -2.24
C LYS A 29 18.32 -0.90 -2.03
N VAL A 30 18.20 0.04 -2.97
CA VAL A 30 17.13 1.03 -2.99
C VAL A 30 15.76 0.34 -3.08
N ALA A 31 15.58 -0.60 -4.01
CA ALA A 31 14.33 -1.31 -4.18
C ALA A 31 13.93 -2.08 -2.91
N HIS A 32 14.85 -2.84 -2.30
CA HIS A 32 14.59 -3.57 -1.05
C HIS A 32 14.26 -2.61 0.10
N PHE A 33 14.98 -1.50 0.26
CA PHE A 33 14.68 -0.55 1.34
C PHE A 33 13.31 0.13 1.17
N LEU A 34 12.95 0.49 -0.07
CA LEU A 34 11.60 1.00 -0.36
C LEU A 34 10.53 -0.06 -0.07
N ALA A 35 10.79 -1.33 -0.38
CA ALA A 35 9.91 -2.44 -0.10
C ALA A 35 9.65 -2.60 1.42
N SER A 36 10.70 -2.58 2.25
CA SER A 36 10.57 -2.56 3.72
C SER A 36 9.76 -1.37 4.22
N ILE A 37 9.97 -0.16 3.68
CA ILE A 37 9.18 1.02 4.07
C ILE A 37 7.71 0.82 3.70
N SER A 38 7.42 0.29 2.51
CA SER A 38 6.04 -0.01 2.08
C SER A 38 5.35 -1.00 3.03
N ASN A 39 6.03 -2.10 3.38
CA ASN A 39 5.49 -3.08 4.32
C ASN A 39 5.24 -2.44 5.71
N THR A 40 6.18 -1.61 6.18
CA THR A 40 6.07 -0.87 7.45
C THR A 40 4.84 0.06 7.49
N VAL A 41 4.69 0.92 6.48
CA VAL A 41 3.59 1.91 6.49
C VAL A 41 2.23 1.23 6.28
N ASN A 42 2.16 0.18 5.43
CA ASN A 42 0.91 -0.53 5.19
C ASN A 42 0.40 -1.25 6.44
N ALA A 43 1.30 -1.86 7.22
CA ALA A 43 0.94 -2.49 8.49
C ALA A 43 0.37 -1.49 9.51
N LYS A 44 0.82 -0.23 9.45
CA LYS A 44 0.40 0.83 10.38
C LYS A 44 -0.87 1.58 10.01
N ILE A 45 -1.23 1.67 8.73
CA ILE A 45 -2.42 2.43 8.28
C ILE A 45 -3.70 2.07 9.08
N PRO A 46 -4.06 0.79 9.34
CA PRO A 46 -5.28 0.46 10.07
C PRO A 46 -5.37 1.06 11.47
N GLU A 47 -4.26 1.15 12.20
CA GLU A 47 -4.22 1.72 13.57
C GLU A 47 -4.71 3.17 13.59
N TYR A 48 -4.42 3.92 12.53
CA TYR A 48 -4.74 5.34 12.36
C TYR A 48 -6.14 5.62 11.77
N LEU A 49 -6.92 4.59 11.48
CA LEU A 49 -8.27 4.72 10.90
C LEU A 49 -9.39 4.53 11.94
N THR A 50 -9.05 4.19 13.18
CA THR A 50 -10.01 3.83 14.24
C THR A 50 -10.99 4.95 14.60
N GLU A 51 -10.61 6.21 14.42
CA GLU A 51 -11.49 7.38 14.65
C GLU A 51 -12.60 7.52 13.61
N VAL A 52 -12.42 6.97 12.40
CA VAL A 52 -13.31 7.17 11.25
C VAL A 52 -14.00 5.89 10.79
N MET A 53 -13.61 4.73 11.32
CA MET A 53 -14.23 3.45 11.04
C MET A 53 -13.93 2.39 12.12
N ASN A 54 -14.81 1.40 12.22
CA ASN A 54 -14.64 0.22 13.06
C ASN A 54 -13.66 -0.78 12.41
N VAL A 55 -12.36 -0.55 12.64
CA VAL A 55 -11.28 -1.40 12.11
C VAL A 55 -11.38 -2.84 12.62
N ALA A 56 -11.73 -3.05 13.89
CA ALA A 56 -11.92 -4.40 14.44
C ALA A 56 -13.00 -5.18 13.69
N GLY A 57 -14.13 -4.54 13.38
CA GLY A 57 -15.19 -5.13 12.56
C GLY A 57 -14.75 -5.44 11.12
N ILE A 58 -13.84 -4.63 10.55
CA ILE A 58 -13.22 -4.93 9.25
C ILE A 58 -12.34 -6.18 9.35
N MET A 59 -11.54 -6.32 10.42
CA MET A 59 -10.69 -7.51 10.64
C MET A 59 -11.53 -8.77 10.83
N SER A 60 -12.60 -8.73 11.62
CA SER A 60 -13.53 -9.87 11.75
C SER A 60 -14.17 -10.26 10.42
N LEU A 61 -14.53 -9.27 9.59
CA LEU A 61 -15.04 -9.54 8.24
C LEU A 61 -13.95 -10.15 7.33
N ALA A 62 -12.70 -9.73 7.49
CA ALA A 62 -11.58 -10.29 6.77
C ALA A 62 -11.36 -11.76 7.13
N GLU A 63 -11.45 -12.13 8.41
CA GLU A 63 -11.38 -13.53 8.86
C GLU A 63 -12.53 -14.38 8.29
N GLU A 64 -13.76 -13.86 8.25
CA GLU A 64 -14.92 -14.52 7.65
C GLU A 64 -14.67 -14.85 6.17
N ILE A 65 -14.25 -13.85 5.39
CA ILE A 65 -13.99 -13.99 3.95
C ILE A 65 -12.74 -14.84 3.71
N GLY A 66 -11.73 -14.71 4.56
CA GLY A 66 -10.44 -15.40 4.50
C GLY A 66 -10.53 -16.91 4.66
N LYS A 67 -11.67 -17.46 5.11
CA LYS A 67 -11.91 -18.92 5.13
C LYS A 67 -12.13 -19.52 3.74
N LYS A 68 -12.44 -18.70 2.74
CA LYS A 68 -12.67 -19.13 1.35
C LYS A 68 -11.35 -19.33 0.62
N ASP A 69 -11.35 -20.06 -0.49
CA ASP A 69 -10.20 -20.05 -1.40
C ASP A 69 -9.99 -18.66 -2.02
N LEU A 70 -8.86 -18.46 -2.70
CA LEU A 70 -8.49 -17.17 -3.27
C LEU A 70 -9.55 -16.60 -4.23
N SER A 71 -10.12 -17.44 -5.11
CA SER A 71 -11.11 -17.00 -6.10
C SER A 71 -12.41 -16.60 -5.41
N ASP A 72 -12.92 -17.45 -4.53
CA ASP A 72 -14.16 -17.19 -3.80
C ASP A 72 -14.04 -16.03 -2.81
N ALA A 73 -12.87 -15.83 -2.22
CA ALA A 73 -12.56 -14.67 -1.40
C ALA A 73 -12.63 -13.37 -2.23
N ILE A 74 -11.98 -13.32 -3.40
CA ILE A 74 -12.01 -12.15 -4.30
C ILE A 74 -13.43 -11.87 -4.82
N VAL A 75 -14.18 -12.93 -5.14
CA VAL A 75 -15.61 -12.84 -5.48
C VAL A 75 -16.42 -12.21 -4.34
N ALA A 76 -16.21 -12.67 -3.11
CA ALA A 76 -16.88 -12.12 -1.93
C ALA A 76 -16.48 -10.66 -1.69
N LEU A 77 -15.19 -10.33 -1.85
CA LEU A 77 -14.67 -8.97 -1.75
C LEU A 77 -15.39 -8.05 -2.75
N LYS A 78 -15.58 -8.43 -4.01
CA LYS A 78 -16.26 -7.58 -5.00
C LYS A 78 -17.78 -7.45 -4.77
N SER A 79 -18.38 -8.24 -3.89
CA SER A 79 -19.83 -8.33 -3.79
C SER A 79 -20.48 -7.05 -3.21
N PRO A 80 -21.71 -6.71 -3.65
CA PRO A 80 -22.49 -5.62 -3.05
C PRO A 80 -22.76 -5.83 -1.55
N GLY A 81 -22.87 -7.09 -1.11
CA GLY A 81 -23.06 -7.42 0.31
C GLY A 81 -21.90 -6.95 1.17
N THR A 82 -20.67 -7.21 0.72
CA THR A 82 -19.45 -6.72 1.37
C THR A 82 -19.39 -5.20 1.39
N ALA A 83 -19.76 -4.53 0.29
CA ALA A 83 -19.82 -3.08 0.25
C ALA A 83 -20.83 -2.49 1.26
N ARG A 84 -21.99 -3.14 1.45
CA ARG A 84 -22.96 -2.74 2.48
C ARG A 84 -22.43 -2.94 3.90
N LYS A 85 -21.80 -4.09 4.19
CA LYS A 85 -21.14 -4.37 5.48
C LYS A 85 -20.10 -3.29 5.80
N LEU A 86 -19.21 -2.97 4.85
CA LEU A 86 -18.20 -1.91 5.01
C LEU A 86 -18.84 -0.53 5.23
N GLY A 87 -19.91 -0.22 4.50
CA GLY A 87 -20.66 1.01 4.70
C GLY A 87 -21.13 1.18 6.15
N ALA A 88 -21.58 0.11 6.80
CA ALA A 88 -22.03 0.13 8.20
C ALA A 88 -20.88 0.24 9.23
N LEU A 89 -19.65 -0.01 8.81
CA LEU A 89 -18.45 0.07 9.67
C LEU A 89 -17.76 1.44 9.59
N VAL A 90 -18.20 2.34 8.72
CA VAL A 90 -17.64 3.70 8.57
C VAL A 90 -18.47 4.71 9.39
N PHE A 91 -17.78 5.59 10.12
CA PHE A 91 -18.39 6.59 10.99
C PHE A 91 -18.57 7.94 10.28
N GLU A 92 -19.36 7.94 9.20
CA GLU A 92 -19.70 9.17 8.46
C GLU A 92 -21.11 9.08 7.87
N GLU A 93 -21.86 10.16 8.03
CA GLU A 93 -23.26 10.26 7.59
C GLU A 93 -23.38 10.92 6.21
N ASP A 94 -22.48 11.85 5.88
CA ASP A 94 -22.46 12.47 4.55
C ASP A 94 -22.18 11.40 3.50
N LYS A 95 -23.09 11.26 2.54
CA LYS A 95 -23.05 10.21 1.53
C LYS A 95 -21.77 10.25 0.67
N LYS A 96 -21.24 11.44 0.36
CA LYS A 96 -20.05 11.58 -0.48
C LYS A 96 -18.79 11.27 0.32
N LEU A 97 -18.67 11.80 1.53
CA LEU A 97 -17.54 11.56 2.42
C LEU A 97 -17.47 10.10 2.88
N ARG A 98 -18.62 9.51 3.22
CA ARG A 98 -18.75 8.10 3.54
C ARG A 98 -18.26 7.21 2.40
N LYS A 99 -18.52 7.59 1.14
CA LYS A 99 -18.02 6.83 -0.02
C LYS A 99 -16.48 6.78 -0.03
N HIS A 100 -15.81 7.90 0.23
CA HIS A 100 -14.35 7.94 0.30
C HIS A 100 -13.80 7.03 1.40
N LEU A 101 -14.40 7.05 2.59
CA LEU A 101 -14.01 6.16 3.68
C LEU A 101 -14.34 4.69 3.41
N VAL A 102 -15.44 4.39 2.70
CA VAL A 102 -15.74 3.01 2.27
C VAL A 102 -14.70 2.51 1.27
N ASP A 103 -14.20 3.34 0.37
CA ASP A 103 -13.11 2.97 -0.54
C ASP A 103 -11.82 2.64 0.22
N VAL A 104 -11.52 3.38 1.30
CA VAL A 104 -10.40 3.11 2.22
C VAL A 104 -10.60 1.80 2.98
N ALA A 105 -11.76 1.64 3.63
CA ALA A 105 -12.12 0.42 4.36
C ALA A 105 -12.08 -0.81 3.44
N LYS A 106 -12.42 -0.62 2.16
CA LYS A 106 -12.36 -1.65 1.14
C LYS A 106 -10.93 -2.12 0.87
N ALA A 107 -9.97 -1.19 0.75
CA ALA A 107 -8.57 -1.52 0.55
C ALA A 107 -7.98 -2.27 1.77
N VAL A 108 -8.29 -1.80 2.98
CA VAL A 108 -7.89 -2.48 4.24
C VAL A 108 -8.41 -3.92 4.25
N LEU A 109 -9.71 -4.12 3.97
CA LEU A 109 -10.31 -5.44 3.91
C LEU A 109 -9.67 -6.33 2.84
N VAL A 110 -9.44 -5.80 1.64
CA VAL A 110 -8.83 -6.57 0.54
C VAL A 110 -7.43 -7.02 0.92
N ARG A 111 -6.60 -6.12 1.44
CA ARG A 111 -5.23 -6.43 1.86
C ARG A 111 -5.21 -7.51 2.94
N GLU A 112 -6.03 -7.36 3.99
CA GLU A 112 -6.09 -8.31 5.09
C GLU A 112 -6.60 -9.70 4.65
N VAL A 113 -7.62 -9.77 3.79
CA VAL A 113 -8.11 -11.06 3.27
C VAL A 113 -7.04 -11.79 2.44
N LEU A 114 -6.24 -11.03 1.70
CA LEU A 114 -5.26 -11.57 0.76
C LEU A 114 -3.90 -11.88 1.39
N SER A 115 -3.55 -11.27 2.53
CA SER A 115 -2.25 -11.48 3.20
C SER A 115 -1.93 -12.95 3.48
N LYS A 116 -2.96 -13.77 3.72
CA LYS A 116 -2.83 -15.22 3.97
C LYS A 116 -2.96 -16.09 2.71
N LYS A 117 -3.06 -15.49 1.53
CA LYS A 117 -3.44 -16.19 0.27
C LYS A 117 -2.59 -15.82 -0.94
N ALA A 118 -1.99 -14.64 -0.93
CA ALA A 118 -1.18 -14.13 -2.00
C ALA A 118 -0.13 -13.15 -1.43
N PRO A 119 1.00 -12.94 -2.13
CA PRO A 119 2.00 -11.95 -1.73
C PRO A 119 1.42 -10.52 -1.86
N VAL A 120 0.85 -10.01 -0.78
CA VAL A 120 0.41 -8.60 -0.66
C VAL A 120 1.53 -7.69 -0.16
N GLU A 121 2.49 -8.27 0.56
CA GLU A 121 3.73 -7.65 1.03
C GLU A 121 4.87 -8.06 0.09
N TYR A 122 5.84 -7.16 -0.01
CA TYR A 122 7.12 -7.50 -0.63
C TYR A 122 7.90 -8.47 0.28
N PRO A 123 8.87 -9.25 -0.25
CA PRO A 123 9.57 -10.28 0.53
C PRO A 123 10.51 -9.75 1.63
N GLU A 124 10.51 -8.45 1.90
CA GLU A 124 11.28 -7.79 2.95
C GLU A 124 10.49 -7.66 4.25
N GLU A 125 11.18 -7.79 5.37
CA GLU A 125 10.58 -7.48 6.68
C GLU A 125 10.28 -5.98 6.83
N PRO A 126 9.22 -5.61 7.57
CA PRO A 126 9.00 -4.25 8.02
C PRO A 126 10.17 -3.72 8.87
N LEU A 127 10.42 -2.42 8.78
CA LEU A 127 11.38 -1.73 9.63
C LEU A 127 10.84 -1.65 11.07
N SER A 128 11.68 -2.01 12.05
CA SER A 128 11.29 -2.09 13.47
C SER A 128 12.27 -1.40 14.42
N GLU A 129 13.44 -0.99 13.95
CA GLU A 129 14.53 -0.46 14.79
C GLU A 129 14.74 1.06 14.62
N VAL A 130 15.40 1.67 15.61
CA VAL A 130 15.90 3.04 15.55
C VAL A 130 17.41 2.99 15.28
N ARG A 131 17.78 3.12 14.01
CA ARG A 131 19.17 3.05 13.52
C ARG A 131 19.80 4.42 13.29
N ILE A 132 18.97 5.45 13.16
CA ILE A 132 19.40 6.85 13.08
C ILE A 132 18.69 7.69 14.13
N VAL A 133 19.26 8.86 14.43
CA VAL A 133 18.62 9.85 15.30
C VAL A 133 17.39 10.42 14.59
N PHE A 134 16.32 10.60 15.34
CA PHE A 134 15.12 11.25 14.85
C PHE A 134 15.40 12.69 14.40
N PRO A 135 14.86 13.12 13.25
CA PRO A 135 15.06 14.48 12.75
C PRO A 135 14.27 15.54 13.54
N TYR A 136 13.27 15.13 14.32
CA TYR A 136 12.42 16.00 15.14
C TYR A 136 12.23 15.39 16.53
N ASN A 137 12.04 16.24 17.54
CA ASN A 137 11.81 15.79 18.92
C ASN A 137 10.33 15.43 19.15
N GLU A 138 9.45 16.10 18.43
CA GLU A 138 8.01 15.91 18.42
C GLU A 138 7.64 14.56 17.77
N ASP A 139 6.43 14.10 18.05
CA ASP A 139 5.86 12.98 17.30
C ASP A 139 5.73 13.39 15.82
N HIS A 140 6.12 12.49 14.93
CA HIS A 140 6.18 12.76 13.50
C HIS A 140 6.17 11.48 12.66
N VAL A 141 5.79 11.65 11.41
CA VAL A 141 6.15 10.75 10.32
C VAL A 141 6.93 11.55 9.30
N ASN A 142 8.04 11.01 8.84
CA ASN A 142 8.91 11.64 7.84
C ASN A 142 9.41 10.59 6.85
N PHE A 143 9.27 10.88 5.56
CA PHE A 143 9.86 10.12 4.48
C PHE A 143 10.50 11.10 3.51
N THR A 144 11.81 11.02 3.32
CA THR A 144 12.53 11.86 2.36
C THR A 144 13.43 11.01 1.48
N ALA A 145 13.22 11.03 0.16
CA ALA A 145 13.92 10.21 -0.82
C ALA A 145 14.37 11.05 -2.03
N PHE A 146 15.64 10.99 -2.42
CA PHE A 146 16.35 11.71 -3.46
C PHE A 146 17.61 10.91 -3.91
N HIS A 147 17.53 9.98 -4.88
CA HIS A 147 18.74 9.46 -5.57
C HIS A 147 18.59 9.64 -7.09
N LEU A 148 19.52 10.41 -7.71
CA LEU A 148 19.42 10.90 -9.09
C LEU A 148 20.70 10.67 -9.93
N SER A 149 20.71 9.65 -10.80
CA SER A 149 21.51 9.60 -12.03
C SER A 149 20.64 9.92 -13.26
N ALA A 150 21.24 10.44 -14.35
CA ALA A 150 20.54 11.02 -15.50
C ALA A 150 19.64 10.02 -16.28
N GLU A 151 19.86 8.72 -16.11
CA GLU A 151 19.16 7.65 -16.84
C GLU A 151 17.77 7.32 -16.24
N HIS A 152 17.54 7.55 -14.94
CA HIS A 152 16.31 7.11 -14.25
C HIS A 152 15.27 8.22 -14.00
N GLY A 153 15.54 9.44 -14.48
CA GLY A 153 14.64 10.60 -14.30
C GLY A 153 14.61 11.08 -12.84
N LYS A 154 14.48 12.39 -12.63
CA LYS A 154 14.67 12.98 -11.30
C LYS A 154 13.66 12.46 -10.25
N TRP A 155 13.96 11.43 -9.43
CA TRP A 155 13.19 11.11 -8.23
C TRP A 155 13.55 11.96 -7.01
N ARG A 156 12.59 12.79 -6.60
CA ARG A 156 12.67 13.57 -5.38
C ARG A 156 11.36 13.61 -4.58
N ALA A 157 11.31 13.10 -3.35
CA ALA A 157 10.15 13.09 -2.45
C ALA A 157 10.49 13.55 -1.01
N VAL A 158 9.67 14.41 -0.42
CA VAL A 158 9.59 14.66 1.04
C VAL A 158 8.11 14.61 1.40
N ARG A 159 7.73 13.70 2.28
CA ARG A 159 6.40 13.55 2.85
C ARG A 159 6.57 13.53 4.35
N ARG A 160 6.09 14.57 5.02
CA ARG A 160 6.27 14.74 6.46
C ARG A 160 5.04 15.33 7.12
N LEU A 161 4.82 14.97 8.37
CA LEU A 161 3.80 15.51 9.26
C LEU A 161 4.35 15.49 10.68
N ILE A 162 4.29 16.63 11.36
CA ILE A 162 4.41 16.69 12.82
C ILE A 162 3.04 16.37 13.38
N ILE A 163 2.99 15.50 14.39
CA ILE A 163 1.77 15.01 15.00
C ILE A 163 1.64 15.69 16.36
N ASP A 164 0.56 16.44 16.51
CA ASP A 164 0.15 17.07 17.75
C ASP A 164 -1.24 16.58 18.20
N ASP A 165 -1.73 17.13 19.30
CA ASP A 165 -3.03 16.83 19.89
C ASP A 165 -4.23 17.20 19.01
N LYS A 166 -4.02 17.99 17.97
CA LYS A 166 -5.06 18.42 17.01
C LYS A 166 -4.98 17.69 15.68
N THR A 167 -3.92 16.92 15.47
CA THR A 167 -3.67 16.20 14.23
C THR A 167 -4.67 15.05 14.09
N PRO A 168 -5.53 15.05 13.06
CA PRO A 168 -6.46 13.94 12.85
C PRO A 168 -5.70 12.65 12.55
N MET A 169 -6.02 11.53 13.19
CA MET A 169 -5.33 10.27 12.92
C MET A 169 -5.51 9.81 11.47
N ALA A 170 -6.66 10.14 10.86
CA ALA A 170 -6.90 9.92 9.44
C ALA A 170 -5.91 10.69 8.51
N ASP A 171 -5.32 11.80 8.95
CA ASP A 171 -4.26 12.50 8.19
C ASP A 171 -2.91 11.79 8.30
N VAL A 172 -2.62 11.18 9.45
CA VAL A 172 -1.47 10.27 9.58
C VAL A 172 -1.65 9.07 8.64
N ALA A 173 -2.83 8.43 8.63
CA ALA A 173 -3.16 7.36 7.69
C ALA A 173 -3.02 7.80 6.23
N ARG A 174 -3.46 9.02 5.89
CA ARG A 174 -3.31 9.60 4.54
C ARG A 174 -1.84 9.74 4.17
N LEU A 175 -1.00 10.25 5.06
CA LEU A 175 0.43 10.41 4.81
C LEU A 175 1.10 9.05 4.57
N LEU A 176 0.80 8.05 5.40
CA LEU A 176 1.32 6.68 5.26
C LEU A 176 0.89 6.05 3.92
N ALA A 177 -0.38 6.19 3.55
CA ALA A 177 -0.89 5.76 2.25
C ALA A 177 -0.16 6.47 1.09
N SER A 178 0.07 7.78 1.21
CA SER A 178 0.78 8.56 0.18
C SER A 178 2.26 8.15 0.05
N ILE A 179 2.91 7.78 1.15
CA ILE A 179 4.27 7.21 1.13
C ILE A 179 4.25 5.88 0.36
N ASN A 180 3.31 4.99 0.67
CA ASN A 180 3.15 3.71 -0.03
C ASN A 180 2.89 3.88 -1.54
N GLU A 181 1.96 4.76 -1.93
CA GLU A 181 1.68 5.06 -3.35
C GLU A 181 2.95 5.54 -4.09
N SER A 182 3.75 6.37 -3.41
CA SER A 182 5.02 6.86 -3.93
C SER A 182 6.02 5.74 -4.18
N ILE A 183 6.12 4.79 -3.25
CA ILE A 183 7.01 3.64 -3.32
C ILE A 183 6.54 2.67 -4.40
N ALA A 184 5.25 2.36 -4.45
CA ALA A 184 4.68 1.44 -5.43
C ALA A 184 4.97 1.88 -6.87
N LEU A 185 5.08 3.19 -7.13
CA LEU A 185 5.47 3.73 -8.43
C LEU A 185 6.98 3.66 -8.73
N LYS A 186 7.83 3.65 -7.71
CA LYS A 186 9.28 3.85 -7.86
C LYS A 186 10.10 2.59 -7.68
N LEU A 187 9.67 1.70 -6.78
CA LEU A 187 10.29 0.40 -6.59
C LEU A 187 10.50 -0.36 -7.92
N PRO A 188 9.54 -0.44 -8.86
CA PRO A 188 9.71 -1.17 -10.13
C PRO A 188 10.81 -0.61 -11.02
N VAL A 189 11.06 0.70 -10.92
CA VAL A 189 12.09 1.37 -11.70
C VAL A 189 13.47 0.94 -11.23
N TYR A 190 13.68 0.91 -9.91
CA TYR A 190 14.93 0.44 -9.30
C TYR A 190 15.10 -1.09 -9.40
N ALA A 191 14.00 -1.82 -9.32
CA ALA A 191 13.99 -3.29 -9.39
C ALA A 191 14.04 -3.85 -10.83
N GLY A 192 14.02 -2.99 -11.86
CA GLY A 192 13.97 -3.43 -13.26
C GLY A 192 12.72 -4.25 -13.62
N ILE A 193 11.57 -3.97 -12.97
CA ILE A 193 10.33 -4.70 -13.19
C ILE A 193 9.56 -4.11 -14.38
N ASP A 194 9.25 -4.93 -15.38
CA ASP A 194 8.48 -4.54 -16.56
C ASP A 194 6.97 -4.45 -16.28
N LEU A 195 6.54 -3.31 -15.74
CA LEU A 195 5.12 -3.03 -15.50
C LEU A 195 4.27 -3.04 -16.78
N LYS A 196 4.85 -2.72 -17.95
CA LYS A 196 4.11 -2.72 -19.21
C LYS A 196 3.83 -4.16 -19.66
N GLY A 197 4.82 -5.03 -19.54
CA GLY A 197 4.65 -6.47 -19.76
C GLY A 197 3.63 -7.08 -18.81
N ILE A 198 3.67 -6.72 -17.52
CA ILE A 198 2.66 -7.17 -16.54
C ILE A 198 1.27 -6.68 -16.92
N ASP A 199 1.10 -5.42 -17.33
CA ASP A 199 -0.21 -4.92 -17.78
C ASP A 199 -0.70 -5.65 -19.04
N ALA A 200 0.19 -5.90 -19.99
CA ALA A 200 -0.11 -6.65 -21.22
C ALA A 200 -0.52 -8.10 -20.92
N TRP A 201 0.12 -8.76 -19.95
CA TRP A 201 -0.25 -10.11 -19.51
C TRP A 201 -1.74 -10.19 -19.12
N PHE A 202 -2.24 -9.17 -18.41
CA PHE A 202 -3.66 -9.07 -18.03
C PHE A 202 -4.53 -8.28 -19.03
N GLY A 203 -4.01 -7.94 -20.21
CA GLY A 203 -4.62 -7.01 -21.17
C GLY A 203 -5.98 -7.45 -21.73
N GLU A 204 -6.25 -8.75 -21.76
CA GLU A 204 -7.53 -9.33 -22.20
C GLU A 204 -8.68 -9.02 -21.23
N PHE A 205 -8.38 -8.66 -19.98
CA PHE A 205 -9.37 -8.41 -18.96
C PHE A 205 -9.68 -6.91 -18.82
N LYS A 206 -10.96 -6.55 -18.88
CA LYS A 206 -11.43 -5.17 -18.68
C LYS A 206 -12.72 -5.13 -17.87
N LYS A 207 -12.69 -4.41 -16.74
CA LYS A 207 -13.86 -4.23 -15.85
C LYS A 207 -14.55 -5.57 -15.52
N VAL A 208 -13.76 -6.53 -15.06
CA VAL A 208 -14.18 -7.91 -14.87
C VAL A 208 -15.34 -8.00 -13.87
N LYS A 209 -16.43 -8.62 -14.31
CA LYS A 209 -17.60 -8.94 -13.49
C LYS A 209 -17.35 -10.22 -12.69
N LYS A 210 -18.23 -10.51 -11.71
CA LYS A 210 -18.13 -11.64 -10.80
C LYS A 210 -17.78 -12.98 -11.48
N ALA A 211 -18.46 -13.30 -12.59
CA ALA A 211 -18.25 -14.56 -13.32
C ALA A 211 -16.87 -14.70 -13.98
N GLY A 212 -16.18 -13.59 -14.26
CA GLY A 212 -14.85 -13.61 -14.88
C GLY A 212 -13.69 -13.59 -13.87
N ILE A 213 -13.98 -13.44 -12.57
CA ILE A 213 -12.94 -13.41 -11.52
C ILE A 213 -12.09 -14.69 -11.51
N PRO A 214 -12.66 -15.91 -11.60
CA PRO A 214 -11.86 -17.13 -11.60
C PRO A 214 -10.79 -17.16 -12.70
N ALA A 215 -11.13 -16.68 -13.91
CA ALA A 215 -10.18 -16.63 -15.03
C ALA A 215 -9.01 -15.66 -14.76
N VAL A 216 -9.28 -14.51 -14.14
CA VAL A 216 -8.21 -13.56 -13.74
C VAL A 216 -7.32 -14.18 -12.67
N VAL A 217 -7.91 -14.84 -11.67
CA VAL A 217 -7.19 -15.49 -10.58
C VAL A 217 -6.32 -16.63 -11.12
N GLU A 218 -6.84 -17.42 -12.06
CA GLU A 218 -6.08 -18.50 -12.68
C GLU A 218 -4.90 -17.97 -13.50
N LYS A 219 -5.12 -16.88 -14.25
CA LYS A 219 -4.04 -16.21 -14.97
C LYS A 219 -2.98 -15.61 -14.04
N TYR A 220 -3.38 -15.13 -12.87
CA TYR A 220 -2.45 -14.65 -11.84
C TYR A 220 -1.61 -15.79 -11.26
N LYS A 221 -2.20 -16.96 -10.95
CA LYS A 221 -1.46 -18.13 -10.43
C LYS A 221 -0.38 -18.62 -11.39
N HIS A 222 -0.61 -18.47 -12.70
CA HIS A 222 0.32 -18.86 -13.75
C HIS A 222 1.21 -17.71 -14.23
N PHE A 223 1.30 -16.61 -13.49
CA PHE A 223 2.12 -15.47 -13.85
C PHE A 223 3.62 -15.84 -13.83
N PRO A 224 4.33 -15.79 -14.98
CA PRO A 224 5.74 -16.17 -15.06
C PRO A 224 6.62 -14.95 -14.72
N ALA A 225 6.88 -14.76 -13.42
CA ALA A 225 7.55 -13.57 -12.90
C ALA A 225 8.97 -13.35 -13.49
N GLU A 226 9.67 -14.43 -13.81
CA GLU A 226 10.99 -14.46 -14.46
C GLU A 226 11.03 -13.73 -15.82
N ASN A 227 9.89 -13.61 -16.49
CA ASN A 227 9.80 -12.89 -17.76
C ASN A 227 9.67 -11.37 -17.59
N TYR A 228 9.44 -10.88 -16.37
CA TYR A 228 9.09 -9.49 -16.09
C TYR A 228 9.97 -8.83 -15.05
N ALA A 229 10.90 -9.56 -14.43
CA ALA A 229 11.83 -9.02 -13.44
C ALA A 229 13.10 -9.89 -13.33
N PRO A 230 14.25 -9.28 -12.99
CA PRO A 230 15.49 -10.02 -12.72
C PRO A 230 15.41 -10.82 -11.40
N ASP A 231 16.37 -11.72 -11.20
CA ASP A 231 16.34 -12.76 -10.16
C ASP A 231 16.24 -12.30 -8.67
N PRO A 232 16.61 -11.08 -8.22
CA PRO A 232 16.23 -10.65 -6.87
C PRO A 232 14.78 -10.12 -6.77
N PHE A 233 14.11 -9.81 -7.89
CA PHE A 233 12.85 -9.07 -7.92
C PHE A 233 11.65 -9.83 -8.51
N GLN A 234 11.78 -11.13 -8.79
CA GLN A 234 10.66 -11.95 -9.27
C GLN A 234 9.49 -11.99 -8.27
N GLU A 235 9.75 -12.15 -6.97
CA GLU A 235 8.69 -12.13 -5.94
C GLU A 235 8.04 -10.75 -5.83
N HIS A 236 8.80 -9.66 -6.02
CA HIS A 236 8.26 -8.32 -6.09
C HIS A 236 7.30 -8.17 -7.29
N ALA A 237 7.69 -8.70 -8.46
CA ALA A 237 6.85 -8.69 -9.65
C ALA A 237 5.51 -9.41 -9.42
N LYS A 238 5.47 -10.46 -8.58
CA LYS A 238 4.20 -11.12 -8.21
C LYS A 238 3.26 -10.21 -7.41
N VAL A 239 3.79 -9.30 -6.57
CA VAL A 239 2.98 -8.27 -5.90
C VAL A 239 2.37 -7.30 -6.93
N TYR A 240 3.13 -6.90 -7.95
CA TYR A 240 2.64 -6.07 -9.05
C TYR A 240 1.62 -6.78 -9.94
N ALA A 241 1.83 -8.07 -10.21
CA ALA A 241 0.87 -8.91 -10.92
C ALA A 241 -0.45 -9.01 -10.15
N LEU A 242 -0.39 -9.20 -8.81
CA LEU A 242 -1.57 -9.21 -7.96
C LEU A 242 -2.31 -7.86 -8.02
N ARG A 243 -1.57 -6.75 -7.88
CA ARG A 243 -2.12 -5.40 -7.99
C ARG A 243 -2.84 -5.21 -9.33
N LYS A 244 -2.24 -5.68 -10.43
CA LYS A 244 -2.82 -5.53 -11.77
C LYS A 244 -4.03 -6.43 -12.01
N ALA A 245 -4.00 -7.67 -11.53
CA ALA A 245 -5.14 -8.57 -11.53
C ALA A 245 -6.35 -7.96 -10.77
N LEU A 246 -6.12 -7.43 -9.56
CA LEU A 246 -7.14 -6.77 -8.75
C LEU A 246 -7.66 -5.49 -9.42
N GLU A 247 -6.81 -4.72 -10.12
CA GLU A 247 -7.24 -3.56 -10.90
C GLU A 247 -8.22 -3.95 -12.02
N LYS A 248 -7.97 -5.04 -12.76
CA LYS A 248 -8.91 -5.52 -13.79
C LYS A 248 -10.26 -5.91 -13.18
N ILE A 249 -10.26 -6.33 -11.92
CA ILE A 249 -11.44 -6.67 -11.11
C ILE A 249 -12.04 -5.42 -10.44
N GLY A 250 -11.34 -4.30 -10.36
CA GLY A 250 -11.80 -3.09 -9.66
C GLY A 250 -11.79 -3.23 -8.13
N LEU A 251 -10.80 -3.93 -7.58
CA LEU A 251 -10.53 -3.98 -6.14
C LEU A 251 -9.22 -3.25 -5.84
N PRO A 252 -9.18 -2.35 -4.84
CA PRO A 252 -7.94 -1.71 -4.43
C PRO A 252 -7.14 -2.64 -3.52
N LEU A 253 -5.84 -2.81 -3.80
CA LEU A 253 -4.90 -3.48 -2.89
C LEU A 253 -4.32 -2.50 -1.86
N ASP A 254 -3.97 -1.30 -2.32
CA ASP A 254 -3.39 -0.23 -1.52
C ASP A 254 -4.47 0.77 -1.07
N VAL A 255 -4.33 1.32 0.13
CA VAL A 255 -5.24 2.36 0.63
C VAL A 255 -5.08 3.64 -0.20
N PRO A 256 -6.16 4.18 -0.80
CA PRO A 256 -6.07 5.36 -1.66
C PRO A 256 -5.92 6.63 -0.84
N ALA A 257 -4.73 7.25 -0.85
CA ALA A 257 -4.45 8.47 -0.08
C ALA A 257 -5.40 9.61 -0.46
N LYS A 258 -5.75 9.72 -1.75
CA LYS A 258 -6.69 10.71 -2.27
C LYS A 258 -8.08 10.62 -1.66
N SER A 259 -8.54 9.43 -1.26
CA SER A 259 -9.85 9.31 -0.60
C SER A 259 -9.80 9.88 0.82
N LEU A 260 -8.72 9.66 1.56
CA LEU A 260 -8.52 10.27 2.86
C LEU A 260 -8.33 11.79 2.75
N GLU A 261 -7.57 12.27 1.76
CA GLU A 261 -7.43 13.70 1.45
C GLU A 261 -8.79 14.36 1.22
N LYS A 262 -9.63 13.78 0.35
CA LYS A 262 -10.98 14.29 0.07
C LYS A 262 -11.91 14.25 1.28
N TYR A 263 -11.72 13.31 2.18
CA TYR A 263 -12.43 13.27 3.45
C TYR A 263 -12.00 14.41 4.39
N LEU A 264 -10.69 14.66 4.49
CA LEU A 264 -10.11 15.68 5.36
C LEU A 264 -10.37 17.12 4.91
N GLU A 265 -10.63 17.35 3.61
CA GLU A 265 -11.06 18.65 3.06
C GLU A 265 -12.39 19.18 3.65
N LYS A 266 -13.15 18.37 4.41
CA LYS A 266 -14.35 18.82 5.14
C LYS A 266 -14.01 19.85 6.24
N LYS A 267 -12.78 19.83 6.74
CA LYS A 267 -12.33 20.61 7.90
C LYS A 267 -11.83 22.00 7.51
#